data_AF-A0A6J4YII6-F1
#
_entry.id   AF-A0A6J4YII6-F1
#
_cell.length_a   1.000
_cell.length_b   1.000
_cell.length_c   1.000
_cell.angle_alpha   90.00
_cell.angle_beta   90.00
_cell.angle_gamma   90.00
#
_symmetry.space_group_name_H-M   'P 1'
#
loop_
_entity.id
_entity.type
_entity.pdbx_description
1 polymer ?
#
loop_
_entity_poly.entity_id
_entity_poly.type
_entity_poly.pdbx_seq_one_letter_code
_entity_poly.pdbx_strand_id
1 'polypeptide(L)'
;MKINRRFYLKNLILFAILLANLIGLYFVNTILFWAEGAPDTGVFEIPLPYWVATLYTPLAFIFLCVMTICYELPIRRCLDLSFKKETIPQELKDKACRRLLNEPFVLIALTACMWLLASIIYSTIYWVYAPGLNMIPRVLGNALITVVVIVTIAFFLLEHILQRRLAPEFFPNGGLTAIPGTLKIRIRTRLGALLFASNLIPLVSIMLLFQRVTNTQQELSTAIPQLQMAIFINASIFIEPAHKLKIDQNKLQNCRSNILNLVNVL
;
A
#
# COMPACT_ATOMS: atom_id res chain seq x y z
N MET A 1 -11.22 19.32 -22.40
CA MET A 1 -10.14 19.07 -21.40
C MET A 1 -10.56 19.16 -19.92
N LYS A 2 -11.53 20.01 -19.51
CA LYS A 2 -11.89 20.19 -18.08
C LYS A 2 -12.60 18.99 -17.41
N ILE A 3 -13.43 18.24 -18.14
CA ILE A 3 -14.20 17.11 -17.60
C ILE A 3 -13.28 15.95 -17.18
N ASN A 4 -12.29 15.61 -18.02
CA ASN A 4 -11.34 14.53 -17.72
C ASN A 4 -10.50 14.83 -16.47
N ARG A 5 -10.11 16.10 -16.27
CA ARG A 5 -9.36 16.52 -15.08
C ARG A 5 -10.20 16.42 -13.80
N ARG A 6 -11.48 16.80 -13.85
CA ARG A 6 -12.41 16.68 -12.71
C ARG A 6 -12.64 15.22 -12.32
N PHE A 7 -12.89 14.35 -13.29
CA PHE A 7 -13.08 12.92 -13.03
C PHE A 7 -11.78 12.29 -12.50
N TYR A 8 -10.64 12.63 -13.10
CA TYR A 8 -9.32 12.13 -12.70
C TYR A 8 -8.99 12.49 -11.24
N LEU A 9 -9.07 13.76 -10.86
CA LEU A 9 -8.74 14.20 -9.49
C LEU A 9 -9.63 13.56 -8.42
N LYS A 10 -10.92 13.36 -8.73
CA LYS A 10 -11.87 12.75 -7.79
C LYS A 10 -11.58 11.29 -7.52
N ASN A 11 -11.13 10.54 -8.52
CA ASN A 11 -10.94 9.10 -8.41
C ASN A 11 -9.48 8.72 -8.18
N LEU A 12 -8.56 9.69 -8.11
CA LEU A 12 -7.13 9.43 -8.02
C LEU A 12 -6.75 8.65 -6.76
N ILE A 13 -7.30 9.03 -5.60
CA ILE A 13 -7.09 8.34 -4.33
C ILE A 13 -7.70 6.93 -4.37
N LEU A 14 -8.95 6.80 -4.85
CA LEU A 14 -9.61 5.51 -5.04
C LEU A 14 -8.77 4.57 -5.93
N PHE A 15 -8.24 5.07 -7.05
CA PHE A 15 -7.36 4.28 -7.91
C PHE A 15 -6.06 3.88 -7.21
N ALA A 16 -5.51 4.77 -6.38
CA ALA A 16 -4.31 4.47 -5.60
C ALA A 16 -4.54 3.31 -4.62
N ILE A 17 -5.62 3.38 -3.84
CA ILE A 17 -5.90 2.34 -2.84
C ILE A 17 -6.25 1.00 -3.50
N LEU A 18 -6.96 1.03 -4.63
CA LEU A 18 -7.25 -0.15 -5.42
C LEU A 18 -5.98 -0.76 -6.01
N LEU A 19 -5.10 0.06 -6.58
CA LEU A 19 -3.83 -0.40 -7.13
C LEU A 19 -2.96 -1.04 -6.05
N ALA A 20 -2.86 -0.41 -4.87
CA ALA A 20 -2.09 -0.96 -3.76
C ALA A 20 -2.64 -2.32 -3.28
N ASN A 21 -3.96 -2.45 -3.18
CA ASN A 21 -4.60 -3.71 -2.79
C ASN A 21 -4.50 -4.79 -3.88
N LEU A 22 -4.51 -4.42 -5.15
CA LEU A 22 -4.30 -5.33 -6.28
C LEU A 22 -2.86 -5.86 -6.31
N ILE A 23 -1.88 -4.98 -6.07
CA ILE A 23 -0.47 -5.39 -5.88
C ILE A 23 -0.35 -6.35 -4.70
N GLY A 24 -1.07 -6.07 -3.60
CA GLY A 24 -1.14 -6.95 -2.44
C GLY A 24 -1.70 -8.34 -2.76
N LEU A 25 -2.82 -8.39 -3.47
CA LEU A 25 -3.43 -9.64 -3.91
C LEU A 25 -2.48 -10.43 -4.82
N TYR A 26 -1.82 -9.76 -5.76
CA TYR A 26 -0.80 -10.36 -6.61
C TYR A 26 0.39 -10.87 -5.79
N PHE A 27 0.87 -10.10 -4.81
CA PHE A 27 1.97 -10.49 -3.93
C PHE A 27 1.65 -11.79 -3.16
N VAL A 28 0.44 -11.89 -2.59
CA VAL A 28 -0.01 -13.12 -1.92
C VAL A 28 -0.11 -14.26 -2.94
N ASN A 29 -0.84 -14.07 -4.04
CA ASN A 29 -1.10 -15.13 -5.01
C ASN A 29 0.16 -15.62 -5.76
N THR A 30 1.16 -14.77 -5.95
CA THR A 30 2.33 -15.10 -6.76
C THR A 30 3.59 -15.33 -5.94
N ILE A 31 3.86 -14.55 -4.89
CA ILE A 31 5.10 -14.76 -4.12
C ILE A 31 4.84 -15.78 -3.02
N LEU A 32 3.71 -15.69 -2.33
CA LEU A 32 3.42 -16.58 -1.22
C LEU A 32 3.05 -18.00 -1.68
N PHE A 33 2.13 -18.14 -2.64
CA PHE A 33 1.76 -19.49 -3.13
C PHE A 33 2.87 -20.17 -3.94
N TRP A 34 3.70 -19.41 -4.65
CA TRP A 34 4.75 -19.96 -5.50
C TRP A 34 6.04 -20.23 -4.72
N ALA A 35 6.38 -19.39 -3.75
CA ALA A 35 7.53 -19.62 -2.87
C ALA A 35 7.24 -20.59 -1.71
N GLU A 36 5.96 -20.77 -1.33
CA GLU A 36 5.56 -21.65 -0.25
C GLU A 36 4.77 -22.91 -0.66
N GLY A 37 4.50 -23.08 -1.96
CA GLY A 37 3.64 -24.16 -2.47
C GLY A 37 2.16 -23.93 -2.11
N ALA A 38 1.27 -24.37 -3.00
CA ALA A 38 -0.16 -24.32 -2.73
C ALA A 38 -0.46 -25.08 -1.43
N PRO A 39 -1.18 -24.47 -0.47
CA PRO A 39 -1.68 -25.21 0.67
C PRO A 39 -2.58 -26.34 0.17
N ASP A 40 -2.61 -27.44 0.90
CA ASP A 40 -3.36 -28.64 0.57
C ASP A 40 -4.81 -28.27 0.24
N THR A 41 -5.20 -28.39 -1.03
CA THR A 41 -6.44 -27.79 -1.56
C THR A 41 -7.70 -28.46 -1.03
N GLY A 42 -7.57 -29.61 -0.36
CA GLY A 42 -8.69 -30.37 0.20
C GLY A 42 -9.57 -29.57 1.16
N VAL A 43 -9.04 -28.55 1.85
CA VAL A 43 -9.85 -27.68 2.73
C VAL A 43 -10.85 -26.84 1.93
N PHE A 44 -10.47 -26.40 0.73
CA PHE A 44 -11.33 -25.60 -0.15
C PHE A 44 -12.21 -26.45 -1.09
N GLU A 45 -12.14 -27.78 -1.01
CA GLU A 45 -13.14 -28.66 -1.63
C GLU A 45 -14.43 -28.69 -0.81
N ILE A 46 -14.35 -28.33 0.48
CA ILE A 46 -15.51 -28.20 1.36
C ILE A 46 -16.30 -26.96 0.93
N PRO A 47 -17.64 -27.05 0.76
CA PRO A 47 -18.45 -25.94 0.23
C PRO A 47 -18.32 -24.64 1.02
N LEU A 48 -18.25 -24.71 2.36
CA LEU A 48 -18.21 -23.51 3.19
C LEU A 48 -16.89 -22.72 3.02
N PRO A 49 -15.69 -23.30 3.23
CA PRO A 49 -14.41 -22.64 2.92
C PRO A 49 -14.30 -22.12 1.49
N TYR A 50 -14.80 -22.89 0.51
CA TYR A 50 -14.83 -22.47 -0.89
C TYR A 50 -15.58 -21.15 -1.07
N TRP A 51 -16.86 -21.11 -0.66
CA TRP A 51 -17.69 -19.93 -0.82
C TRP A 51 -17.18 -18.73 -0.03
N VAL A 52 -16.63 -18.96 1.16
CA VAL A 52 -15.98 -17.89 1.94
C VAL A 52 -14.81 -17.29 1.16
N ALA A 53 -13.90 -18.11 0.63
CA ALA A 53 -12.75 -17.63 -0.13
C ALA A 53 -13.16 -16.89 -1.41
N THR A 54 -14.14 -17.44 -2.15
CA THR A 54 -14.63 -16.87 -3.41
C THR A 54 -15.33 -15.52 -3.20
N LEU A 55 -16.14 -15.39 -2.14
CA LEU A 55 -16.91 -14.16 -1.89
C LEU A 55 -16.13 -13.11 -1.12
N TYR A 56 -15.17 -13.51 -0.27
CA TYR A 56 -14.43 -12.58 0.58
C TYR A 56 -13.72 -11.49 -0.24
N THR A 57 -12.96 -11.88 -1.24
CA THR A 57 -12.18 -10.95 -2.07
C THR A 57 -13.05 -9.88 -2.75
N PRO A 58 -14.06 -10.23 -3.56
CA PRO A 58 -14.90 -9.20 -4.20
C PRO A 58 -15.64 -8.34 -3.18
N LEU A 59 -16.16 -8.91 -2.08
CA LEU A 59 -16.84 -8.15 -1.04
C LEU A 59 -15.89 -7.17 -0.33
N ALA A 60 -14.65 -7.59 -0.05
CA ALA A 60 -13.63 -6.76 0.57
C ALA A 60 -13.26 -5.56 -0.32
N PHE A 61 -13.07 -5.78 -1.63
CA PHE A 61 -12.82 -4.70 -2.59
C PHE A 61 -14.01 -3.74 -2.73
N ILE A 62 -15.24 -4.27 -2.78
CA ILE A 62 -16.46 -3.44 -2.81
C ILE A 62 -16.55 -2.60 -1.53
N PHE A 63 -16.36 -3.21 -0.36
CA PHE A 63 -16.37 -2.52 0.92
C PHE A 63 -15.32 -1.40 0.96
N LEU A 64 -14.10 -1.68 0.53
CA LEU A 64 -13.01 -0.70 0.46
C LEU A 64 -13.36 0.47 -0.47
N CYS A 65 -13.93 0.20 -1.65
CA CYS A 65 -14.42 1.23 -2.57
C CYS A 65 -15.49 2.11 -1.91
N VAL A 66 -16.53 1.50 -1.34
CA VAL A 66 -17.65 2.20 -0.72
C VAL A 66 -17.15 3.09 0.42
N MET A 67 -16.36 2.52 1.33
CA MET A 67 -15.81 3.26 2.47
C MET A 67 -14.91 4.42 2.05
N THR A 68 -14.08 4.22 1.01
CA THR A 68 -13.25 5.28 0.45
C THR A 68 -14.09 6.41 -0.13
N ILE A 69 -15.11 6.09 -0.94
CA ILE A 69 -16.03 7.08 -1.53
C ILE A 69 -16.81 7.84 -0.45
N CYS A 70 -17.30 7.13 0.58
CA CYS A 70 -18.01 7.72 1.72
C CYS A 70 -17.09 8.68 2.52
N TYR A 71 -15.83 8.31 2.71
CA TYR A 71 -14.85 9.15 3.38
C TYR A 71 -14.52 10.40 2.57
N GLU A 72 -14.32 10.25 1.26
CA GLU A 72 -13.98 11.32 0.31
C GLU A 72 -15.15 12.26 -0.02
N LEU A 73 -16.38 11.95 0.39
CA LEU A 73 -17.57 12.71 0.02
C LEU A 73 -17.44 14.24 0.19
N PRO A 74 -16.88 14.78 1.30
CA PRO A 74 -16.66 16.22 1.45
C PRO A 74 -15.60 16.79 0.50
N ILE A 75 -14.55 16.01 0.21
CA ILE A 75 -13.47 16.39 -0.73
C ILE A 75 -14.05 16.47 -2.15
N ARG A 76 -14.82 15.46 -2.55
CA ARG A 76 -15.49 15.40 -3.86
C ARG A 76 -16.48 16.56 -4.04
N ARG A 77 -17.26 16.89 -3.01
CA ARG A 77 -18.18 18.05 -3.01
C ARG A 77 -17.42 19.38 -3.10
N CYS A 78 -16.32 19.53 -2.36
CA CYS A 78 -15.48 20.73 -2.42
C CYS A 78 -14.86 20.92 -3.83
N LEU A 79 -14.37 19.83 -4.44
CA LEU A 79 -13.88 19.85 -5.82
C LEU A 79 -14.99 20.23 -6.80
N ASP A 80 -16.21 19.72 -6.62
CA ASP A 80 -17.33 20.02 -7.51
C ASP A 80 -17.69 21.50 -7.53
N LEU A 81 -17.80 22.12 -6.36
CA LEU A 81 -18.06 23.55 -6.25
C LEU A 81 -16.92 24.38 -6.83
N SER A 82 -15.66 23.96 -6.59
CA SER A 82 -14.47 24.59 -7.18
C SER A 82 -14.49 24.55 -8.71
N PHE A 83 -14.81 23.40 -9.31
CA PHE A 83 -14.90 23.26 -10.77
C PHE A 83 -16.07 24.06 -11.38
N LYS A 84 -17.16 24.23 -10.64
CA LYS A 84 -18.30 25.07 -11.03
C LYS A 84 -18.07 26.57 -10.81
N LYS A 85 -16.96 26.96 -10.16
CA LYS A 85 -16.67 28.34 -9.73
C LYS A 85 -17.74 28.92 -8.79
N GLU A 86 -18.41 28.05 -8.03
CA GLU A 86 -19.37 28.45 -7.00
C GLU A 86 -18.65 28.80 -5.70
N THR A 87 -19.30 29.60 -4.85
CA THR A 87 -18.79 29.91 -3.51
C THR A 87 -18.76 28.65 -2.66
N ILE A 88 -17.57 28.29 -2.16
CA ILE A 88 -17.38 27.11 -1.33
C ILE A 88 -17.63 27.52 0.13
N PRO A 89 -18.60 26.89 0.83
CA PRO A 89 -18.78 27.14 2.26
C PRO A 89 -17.50 26.87 3.04
N GLN A 90 -17.09 27.79 3.92
CA GLN A 90 -15.83 27.69 4.65
C GLN A 90 -15.76 26.40 5.49
N GLU A 91 -16.85 26.01 6.15
CA GLU A 91 -16.95 24.77 6.90
C GLU A 91 -16.71 23.51 6.04
N LEU A 92 -17.22 23.51 4.80
CA LEU A 92 -17.01 22.40 3.87
C LEU A 92 -15.55 22.33 3.42
N LYS A 93 -14.93 23.49 3.16
CA LYS A 93 -13.51 23.59 2.80
C LYS A 93 -12.63 23.08 3.94
N ASP A 94 -12.87 23.53 5.17
CA ASP A 94 -12.08 23.11 6.33
C ASP A 94 -12.23 21.60 6.60
N LYS A 95 -13.46 21.06 6.48
CA LYS A 95 -13.73 19.63 6.59
C LYS A 95 -13.04 18.82 5.48
N ALA A 96 -13.08 19.29 4.25
CA ALA A 96 -12.42 18.65 3.11
C ALA A 96 -10.90 18.64 3.30
N CYS A 97 -10.31 19.78 3.67
CA CYS A 97 -8.88 19.90 3.91
C CYS A 97 -8.40 19.02 5.08
N ARG A 98 -9.16 18.96 6.18
CA ARG A 98 -8.83 18.07 7.31
C ARG A 98 -8.91 16.60 6.92
N ARG A 99 -9.95 16.20 6.18
CA ARG A 99 -10.10 14.81 5.70
C ARG A 99 -9.01 14.42 4.71
N LEU A 100 -8.68 15.31 3.78
CA LEU A 100 -7.60 15.13 2.81
C LEU A 100 -6.28 14.85 3.54
N LEU A 101 -5.91 15.67 4.52
CA LEU A 101 -4.66 15.48 5.26
C LEU A 101 -4.62 14.18 6.10
N ASN A 102 -5.77 13.70 6.56
CA ASN A 102 -5.87 12.45 7.33
C ASN A 102 -6.10 11.21 6.45
N GLU A 103 -6.33 11.39 5.16
CA GLU A 103 -6.71 10.33 4.23
C GLU A 103 -5.69 9.19 4.12
N PRO A 104 -4.37 9.44 4.02
CA PRO A 104 -3.39 8.36 3.98
C PRO A 104 -3.51 7.42 5.17
N PHE A 105 -3.80 7.96 6.37
CA PHE A 105 -3.90 7.19 7.60
C PHE A 105 -5.18 6.38 7.70
N VAL A 106 -6.30 6.99 7.33
CA VAL A 106 -7.60 6.33 7.38
C VAL A 106 -7.65 5.17 6.39
N LEU A 107 -7.14 5.38 5.17
CA LEU A 107 -7.19 4.36 4.12
C LEU A 107 -6.19 3.23 4.36
N ILE A 108 -4.99 3.51 4.89
CA ILE A 108 -4.07 2.42 5.26
C ILE A 108 -4.58 1.63 6.46
N ALA A 109 -5.24 2.28 7.43
CA ALA A 109 -5.84 1.58 8.57
C ALA A 109 -7.00 0.69 8.11
N LEU A 110 -7.87 1.21 7.24
CA LEU A 110 -8.95 0.44 6.62
C LEU A 110 -8.41 -0.78 5.86
N THR A 111 -7.35 -0.58 5.08
CA THR A 111 -6.66 -1.64 4.35
C THR A 111 -6.07 -2.67 5.33
N ALA A 112 -5.36 -2.24 6.36
CA ALA A 112 -4.80 -3.12 7.37
C ALA A 112 -5.89 -3.98 8.05
N CYS A 113 -6.99 -3.35 8.48
CA CYS A 113 -8.11 -4.07 9.11
C CYS A 113 -8.72 -5.11 8.16
N MET A 114 -8.89 -4.77 6.88
CA MET A 114 -9.40 -5.70 5.88
C MET A 114 -8.47 -6.91 5.70
N TRP A 115 -7.16 -6.70 5.62
CA TRP A 115 -6.20 -7.80 5.48
C TRP A 115 -6.02 -8.63 6.76
N LEU A 116 -6.08 -8.00 7.93
CA LEU A 116 -6.08 -8.70 9.22
C LEU A 116 -7.34 -9.54 9.41
N LEU A 117 -8.50 -9.05 8.98
CA LEU A 117 -9.73 -9.84 9.00
C LEU A 117 -9.60 -11.10 8.13
N ALA A 118 -8.99 -10.97 6.94
CA ALA A 118 -8.69 -12.11 6.08
C ALA A 118 -7.81 -13.13 6.81
N SER A 119 -6.75 -12.66 7.47
CA SER A 119 -5.84 -13.49 8.26
C SER A 119 -6.58 -14.32 9.30
N ILE A 120 -7.48 -13.70 10.05
CA ILE A 120 -8.28 -14.36 11.08
C ILE A 120 -9.21 -15.40 10.45
N ILE A 121 -9.97 -15.02 9.41
CA ILE A 121 -10.91 -15.92 8.73
C ILE A 121 -10.20 -17.16 8.19
N TYR A 122 -9.12 -16.98 7.43
CA TYR A 122 -8.39 -18.10 6.85
C TYR A 122 -7.70 -18.96 7.92
N SER A 123 -7.13 -18.34 8.96
CA SER A 123 -6.54 -19.10 10.08
C SER A 123 -7.57 -19.95 10.81
N THR A 124 -8.78 -19.42 11.03
CA THR A 124 -9.88 -20.18 11.64
C THR A 124 -10.35 -21.33 10.74
N ILE A 125 -10.44 -21.12 9.43
CA ILE A 125 -10.77 -22.18 8.47
C ILE A 125 -9.77 -23.34 8.59
N TYR A 126 -8.47 -23.06 8.57
CA TYR A 126 -7.46 -24.12 8.72
C TYR A 126 -7.50 -24.78 10.10
N TRP A 127 -7.77 -24.04 11.17
CA TRP A 127 -7.89 -24.62 12.50
C TRP A 127 -9.07 -25.60 12.63
N VAL A 128 -10.22 -25.28 12.02
CA VAL A 128 -11.43 -26.11 12.10
C VAL A 128 -11.38 -27.30 11.15
N TYR A 129 -10.95 -27.09 9.90
CA TYR A 129 -11.04 -28.09 8.84
C TYR A 129 -9.73 -28.84 8.57
N ALA A 130 -8.62 -28.40 9.14
CA ALA A 130 -7.31 -29.04 9.00
C ALA A 130 -6.46 -29.02 10.29
N PRO A 131 -7.01 -29.45 11.45
CA PRO A 131 -6.32 -29.35 12.74
C PRO A 131 -5.00 -30.16 12.81
N GLY A 132 -4.83 -31.16 11.95
CA GLY A 132 -3.60 -31.97 11.88
C GLY A 132 -2.45 -31.35 11.07
N LEU A 133 -2.73 -30.30 10.29
CA LEU A 133 -1.71 -29.56 9.55
C LEU A 133 -1.33 -28.35 10.41
N ASN A 134 -0.10 -28.29 10.92
CA ASN A 134 0.44 -27.14 11.69
C ASN A 134 0.57 -25.85 10.83
N MET A 135 -0.49 -25.45 10.14
CA MET A 135 -0.54 -24.37 9.14
C MET A 135 -0.89 -23.01 9.74
N ILE A 136 -1.43 -22.97 10.95
CA ILE A 136 -1.87 -21.72 11.61
C ILE A 136 -0.71 -20.70 11.75
N PRO A 137 0.49 -21.06 12.24
CA PRO A 137 1.59 -20.09 12.36
C PRO A 137 2.02 -19.53 11.00
N ARG A 138 1.97 -20.39 9.97
CA ARG A 138 2.34 -20.04 8.59
C ARG A 138 1.33 -19.06 7.99
N VAL A 139 0.03 -19.38 8.04
CA VAL A 139 -1.04 -18.52 7.51
C VAL A 139 -1.03 -17.15 8.20
N LEU A 140 -0.85 -17.12 9.52
CA LEU A 140 -0.76 -15.88 10.29
C LEU A 140 0.49 -15.06 9.92
N GLY A 141 1.68 -15.68 9.90
CA GLY A 141 2.94 -15.00 9.59
C GLY A 141 2.90 -14.34 8.21
N ASN A 142 2.37 -15.05 7.23
CA ASN A 142 2.27 -14.56 5.87
C ASN A 142 1.29 -13.41 5.72
N ALA A 143 0.14 -13.51 6.38
CA ALA A 143 -0.84 -12.44 6.36
C ALA A 143 -0.30 -11.17 7.05
N LEU A 144 0.47 -11.30 8.13
CA LEU A 144 1.12 -10.16 8.79
C LEU A 144 2.15 -9.47 7.88
N ILE A 145 2.99 -10.23 7.19
CA ILE A 145 3.96 -9.66 6.24
C ILE A 145 3.23 -8.95 5.10
N THR A 146 2.19 -9.60 4.57
CA THR A 146 1.34 -9.05 3.52
C THR A 146 0.72 -7.72 3.95
N VAL A 147 0.18 -7.64 5.17
CA VAL A 147 -0.36 -6.39 5.73
C VAL A 147 0.71 -5.30 5.75
N VAL A 148 1.91 -5.61 6.23
CA VAL A 148 3.02 -4.63 6.31
C VAL A 148 3.43 -4.13 4.91
N VAL A 149 3.56 -5.03 3.94
CA VAL A 149 3.89 -4.69 2.53
C VAL A 149 2.83 -3.76 1.95
N ILE A 150 1.56 -4.14 2.05
CA ILE A 150 0.46 -3.43 1.40
C ILE A 150 0.22 -2.07 2.05
N VAL A 151 0.24 -2.00 3.38
CA VAL A 151 0.10 -0.74 4.13
C VAL A 151 1.21 0.23 3.75
N THR A 152 2.44 -0.26 3.58
CA THR A 152 3.58 0.56 3.14
C THR A 152 3.34 1.10 1.74
N ILE A 153 3.03 0.23 0.77
CA ILE A 153 2.80 0.64 -0.62
C ILE A 153 1.65 1.64 -0.72
N ALA A 154 0.53 1.35 -0.04
CA ALA A 154 -0.64 2.21 0.02
C ALA A 154 -0.29 3.58 0.61
N PHE A 155 0.44 3.63 1.72
CA PHE A 155 0.86 4.88 2.36
C PHE A 155 1.66 5.76 1.40
N PHE A 156 2.71 5.22 0.78
CA PHE A 156 3.57 6.00 -0.12
C PHE A 156 2.85 6.43 -1.38
N LEU A 157 1.99 5.59 -1.96
CA LEU A 157 1.24 5.93 -3.15
C LEU A 157 0.22 7.05 -2.87
N LEU A 158 -0.55 6.92 -1.77
CA LEU A 158 -1.49 7.94 -1.32
C LEU A 158 -0.78 9.25 -1.01
N GLU A 159 0.34 9.19 -0.30
CA GLU A 159 1.09 10.38 0.08
C GLU A 159 1.73 11.07 -1.14
N HIS A 160 2.26 10.30 -2.09
CA HIS A 160 2.77 10.83 -3.34
C HIS A 160 1.68 11.57 -4.12
N ILE A 161 0.50 10.96 -4.25
CA ILE A 161 -0.66 11.54 -4.93
C ILE A 161 -1.15 12.80 -4.22
N LEU A 162 -1.27 12.74 -2.90
CA LEU A 162 -1.71 13.86 -2.09
C LEU A 162 -0.77 15.05 -2.24
N GLN A 163 0.54 14.83 -2.14
CA GLN A 163 1.53 15.91 -2.23
C GLN A 163 1.66 16.48 -3.65
N ARG A 164 1.66 15.64 -4.69
CA ARG A 164 1.92 16.09 -6.08
C ARG A 164 0.68 16.60 -6.80
N ARG A 165 -0.52 16.14 -6.44
CA ARG A 165 -1.75 16.42 -7.23
C ARG A 165 -2.83 17.14 -6.44
N LEU A 166 -3.05 16.80 -5.17
CA LEU A 166 -4.18 17.36 -4.41
C LEU A 166 -3.77 18.57 -3.57
N ALA A 167 -2.59 18.54 -2.93
CA ALA A 167 -2.11 19.65 -2.12
C ALA A 167 -1.99 20.98 -2.90
N PRO A 168 -1.51 21.02 -4.16
CA PRO A 168 -1.47 22.26 -4.93
C PRO A 168 -2.85 22.85 -5.23
N GLU A 169 -3.90 22.02 -5.33
CA GLU A 169 -5.27 22.48 -5.63
C GLU A 169 -5.97 23.04 -4.39
N PHE A 170 -5.76 22.40 -3.22
CA PHE A 170 -6.41 22.81 -1.98
C PHE A 170 -5.63 23.89 -1.21
N PHE A 171 -4.32 23.98 -1.42
CA PHE A 171 -3.41 24.89 -0.72
C PHE A 171 -2.47 25.65 -1.69
N PRO A 172 -3.01 26.46 -2.62
CA PRO A 172 -2.20 27.17 -3.62
C PRO A 172 -1.20 28.15 -2.99
N ASN A 173 -1.53 28.72 -1.82
CA ASN A 173 -0.68 29.68 -1.10
C ASN A 173 0.08 29.05 0.09
N GLY A 174 0.13 27.72 0.19
CA GLY A 174 0.61 27.02 1.37
C GLY A 174 -0.43 26.97 2.51
N GLY A 175 -0.01 26.59 3.73
CA GLY A 175 -0.90 26.55 4.91
C GLY A 175 -1.29 25.16 5.43
N LEU A 176 -0.57 24.09 5.03
CA LEU A 176 -0.79 22.74 5.57
C LEU A 176 -0.69 22.68 7.11
N THR A 177 0.01 23.63 7.73
CA THR A 177 0.24 23.69 9.18
C THR A 177 -0.88 24.35 9.97
N ALA A 178 -1.76 25.13 9.31
CA ALA A 178 -2.76 25.99 9.94
C ALA A 178 -4.09 25.26 10.25
N ILE A 179 -4.29 24.04 9.75
CA ILE A 179 -5.55 23.30 9.98
C ILE A 179 -5.46 22.45 11.25
N PRO A 180 -6.29 22.73 12.27
CA PRO A 180 -6.33 21.95 13.50
C PRO A 180 -6.92 20.54 13.27
N GLY A 181 -6.45 19.56 14.05
CA GLY A 181 -6.96 18.18 14.02
C GLY A 181 -6.45 17.31 12.85
N THR A 182 -5.25 17.61 12.36
CA THR A 182 -4.54 16.88 11.31
C THR A 182 -3.44 15.99 11.90
N LEU A 183 -3.31 14.76 11.42
CA LEU A 183 -2.25 13.84 11.83
C LEU A 183 -0.93 14.29 11.21
N LYS A 184 -0.04 14.85 12.05
CA LYS A 184 1.27 15.36 11.63
C LYS A 184 2.33 14.29 11.87
N ILE A 185 2.74 13.60 10.81
CA ILE A 185 3.95 12.74 10.85
C ILE A 185 5.18 13.60 10.50
N ARG A 186 6.24 13.46 11.30
CA ARG A 186 7.56 14.06 10.99
C ARG A 186 8.19 13.36 9.78
N ILE A 187 8.86 14.09 8.90
CA ILE A 187 9.58 13.51 7.75
C ILE A 187 10.52 12.35 8.17
N ARG A 188 11.12 12.44 9.38
CA ARG A 188 11.97 11.37 9.95
C ARG A 188 11.23 10.05 10.16
N THR A 189 9.99 10.07 10.64
CA THR A 189 9.21 8.83 10.85
C THR A 189 8.73 8.25 9.52
N ARG A 190 8.46 9.08 8.50
CA ARG A 190 8.20 8.60 7.13
C ARG A 190 9.41 7.88 6.53
N LEU A 191 10.59 8.49 6.64
CA LEU A 191 11.83 7.92 6.12
C LEU A 191 12.22 6.66 6.89
N GLY A 192 12.03 6.66 8.22
CA GLY A 192 12.21 5.48 9.07
C GLY A 192 11.27 4.34 8.70
N ALA A 193 9.99 4.63 8.44
CA ALA A 193 9.03 3.63 7.98
C ALA A 193 9.37 3.08 6.58
N LEU A 194 9.83 3.93 5.65
CA LEU A 194 10.30 3.49 4.32
C LEU A 194 11.50 2.54 4.47
N LEU A 195 12.50 2.92 5.27
CA LEU A 195 13.69 2.12 5.55
C LEU A 195 13.33 0.82 6.25
N PHE A 196 12.43 0.86 7.23
CA PHE A 196 12.03 -0.34 7.96
C PHE A 196 11.27 -1.28 7.03
N ALA A 197 10.30 -0.79 6.26
CA ALA A 197 9.59 -1.62 5.30
C ALA A 197 10.54 -2.18 4.23
N SER A 198 11.46 -1.37 3.69
CA SER A 198 12.34 -1.83 2.61
C SER A 198 13.39 -2.84 3.04
N ASN A 199 13.74 -2.89 4.32
CA ASN A 199 14.72 -3.86 4.84
C ASN A 199 14.04 -5.03 5.56
N LEU A 200 12.98 -4.78 6.32
CA LEU A 200 12.26 -5.80 7.07
C LEU A 200 11.49 -6.75 6.16
N ILE A 201 10.85 -6.24 5.10
CA ILE A 201 10.07 -7.08 4.19
C ILE A 201 10.95 -8.15 3.51
N PRO A 202 12.09 -7.81 2.87
CA PRO A 202 13.02 -8.81 2.33
C PRO A 202 13.58 -9.74 3.41
N LEU A 203 13.98 -9.19 4.56
CA LEU A 203 14.61 -9.96 5.63
C LEU A 203 13.68 -11.04 6.17
N VAL A 204 12.42 -10.68 6.46
CA VAL A 204 11.42 -11.62 6.97
C VAL A 204 11.04 -12.63 5.88
N SER A 205 10.92 -12.18 4.62
CA SER A 205 10.68 -13.11 3.49
C SER A 205 11.79 -14.15 3.36
N ILE A 206 13.05 -13.73 3.47
CA ILE A 206 14.21 -14.63 3.44
C ILE A 206 14.22 -15.56 4.66
N MET A 207 13.92 -15.06 5.87
CA MET A 207 13.85 -15.90 7.07
C MET A 207 12.78 -17.00 6.97
N LEU A 208 11.60 -16.68 6.47
CA LEU A 208 10.54 -17.68 6.25
C LEU A 208 10.94 -18.71 5.21
N LEU A 209 11.57 -18.28 4.12
CA LEU A 209 12.11 -19.19 3.11
C LEU A 209 13.18 -20.10 3.70
N PHE A 210 14.07 -19.56 4.52
CA PHE A 210 15.15 -20.32 5.14
C PHE A 210 14.63 -21.36 6.13
N GLN A 211 13.65 -21.01 6.97
CA GLN A 211 12.98 -21.97 7.86
C GLN A 211 12.32 -23.10 7.06
N ARG A 212 11.76 -22.81 5.89
CA ARG A 212 11.12 -23.81 5.04
C ARG A 212 12.12 -24.78 4.41
N VAL A 213 13.26 -24.30 3.91
CA VAL A 213 14.33 -25.15 3.37
C VAL A 213 14.89 -26.08 4.45
N THR A 214 14.98 -25.60 5.69
CA THR A 214 15.46 -26.42 6.82
C THR A 214 14.42 -27.44 7.30
N ASN A 215 13.13 -27.09 7.29
CA ASN A 215 12.06 -27.94 7.82
C ASN A 215 11.42 -28.89 6.80
N THR A 216 11.50 -28.56 5.51
CA THR A 216 10.98 -29.39 4.42
C THR A 216 12.17 -30.09 3.77
N GLN A 217 12.22 -31.41 3.85
CA GLN A 217 13.22 -32.28 3.20
C GLN A 217 13.01 -32.29 1.67
N GLN A 218 12.80 -31.12 1.09
CA GLN A 218 12.56 -30.89 -0.32
C GLN A 218 13.90 -30.99 -1.04
N GLU A 219 13.97 -31.75 -2.14
CA GLU A 219 15.23 -31.94 -2.86
C GLU A 219 15.91 -30.59 -3.14
N LEU A 220 17.18 -30.50 -2.75
CA LEU A 220 18.05 -29.31 -2.85
C LEU A 220 18.03 -28.69 -4.26
N SER A 221 17.70 -29.49 -5.28
CA SER A 221 17.53 -29.15 -6.69
C SER A 221 16.38 -28.15 -6.96
N THR A 222 15.32 -28.15 -6.16
CA THR A 222 14.15 -27.26 -6.34
C THR A 222 14.14 -26.06 -5.39
N ALA A 223 14.75 -26.20 -4.21
CA ALA A 223 14.79 -25.18 -3.17
C ALA A 223 15.72 -23.99 -3.53
N ILE A 224 16.90 -24.28 -4.09
CA ILE A 224 17.88 -23.25 -4.48
C ILE A 224 17.33 -22.28 -5.56
N PRO A 225 16.74 -22.73 -6.68
CA PRO A 225 16.20 -21.82 -7.68
C PRO A 225 15.01 -21.00 -7.16
N GLN A 226 14.17 -21.55 -6.28
CA GLN A 226 13.08 -20.79 -5.63
C GLN A 226 13.63 -19.69 -4.70
N LEU A 227 14.66 -20.00 -3.91
CA LEU A 227 15.33 -19.03 -3.06
C LEU A 227 15.99 -17.92 -3.89
N GLN A 228 16.68 -18.28 -4.98
CA GLN A 228 17.28 -17.32 -5.90
C GLN A 228 16.23 -16.41 -6.52
N MET A 229 15.12 -16.96 -7.02
CA MET A 229 14.02 -16.17 -7.58
C MET A 229 13.39 -15.22 -6.56
N ALA A 230 13.15 -15.68 -5.33
CA ALA A 230 12.64 -14.83 -4.27
C ALA A 230 13.62 -13.71 -3.89
N ILE A 231 14.93 -14.01 -3.84
CA ILE A 231 15.98 -13.00 -3.61
C ILE A 231 16.03 -12.00 -4.77
N PHE A 232 15.95 -12.46 -6.02
CA PHE A 232 15.96 -11.59 -7.21
C PHE A 232 14.73 -10.69 -7.27
N ILE A 233 13.53 -11.22 -7.00
CA ILE A 233 12.30 -10.43 -6.98
C ILE A 233 12.36 -9.38 -5.87
N ASN A 234 12.77 -9.77 -4.66
CA ASN A 234 12.96 -8.82 -3.56
C ASN A 234 14.01 -7.76 -3.92
N ALA A 235 15.16 -8.15 -4.45
CA ALA A 235 16.20 -7.20 -4.86
C ALA A 235 15.69 -6.24 -5.94
N SER A 236 14.93 -6.72 -6.93
CA SER A 236 14.41 -5.91 -8.04
C SER A 236 13.41 -4.85 -7.54
N ILE A 237 12.48 -5.23 -6.68
CA ILE A 237 11.47 -4.32 -6.09
C ILE A 237 12.14 -3.19 -5.30
N PHE A 238 13.32 -3.40 -4.71
CA PHE A 238 14.03 -2.42 -3.89
C PHE A 238 15.15 -1.65 -4.60
N ILE A 239 15.75 -2.18 -5.66
CA ILE A 239 16.76 -1.47 -6.46
C ILE A 239 16.11 -0.39 -7.34
N GLU A 240 14.90 -0.62 -7.85
CA GLU A 240 14.22 0.31 -8.77
C GLU A 240 13.88 1.68 -8.13
N PRO A 241 13.34 1.74 -6.89
CA PRO A 241 13.15 3.00 -6.16
C PRO A 241 14.47 3.68 -5.79
N ALA A 242 15.51 2.91 -5.44
CA ALA A 242 16.83 3.43 -5.08
C ALA A 242 17.54 4.09 -6.27
N HIS A 243 17.39 3.53 -7.47
CA HIS A 243 17.88 4.13 -8.71
C HIS A 243 17.20 5.47 -9.00
N LYS A 244 15.89 5.55 -8.78
CA LYS A 244 15.10 6.78 -8.99
C LYS A 244 15.46 7.89 -8.00
N LEU A 245 15.72 7.55 -6.74
CA LEU A 245 16.24 8.48 -5.72
C LEU A 245 17.63 9.01 -6.07
N LYS A 246 18.51 8.18 -6.64
CA LYS A 246 19.86 8.58 -7.08
C LYS A 246 19.80 9.55 -8.28
N ILE A 247 18.86 9.35 -9.20
CA ILE A 247 18.65 10.26 -10.35
C ILE A 247 18.15 11.63 -9.88
N ASP A 248 17.20 11.69 -8.93
CA ASP A 248 16.68 12.96 -8.42
C ASP A 248 17.74 13.74 -7.60
N GLN A 249 18.60 13.04 -6.85
CA GLN A 249 19.75 13.64 -6.15
C GLN A 249 20.76 14.23 -7.14
N ASN A 250 21.11 13.50 -8.21
CA ASN A 250 22.01 14.00 -9.24
C ASN A 250 21.44 15.24 -9.96
N LYS A 251 20.12 15.28 -10.23
CA LYS A 251 19.48 16.48 -10.79
C LYS A 251 19.56 17.69 -9.86
N LEU A 252 19.31 17.49 -8.56
CA LEU A 252 19.41 18.56 -7.56
C LEU A 252 20.85 19.08 -7.41
N GLN A 253 21.83 18.19 -7.46
CA GLN A 253 23.25 18.53 -7.35
C GLN A 253 23.75 19.29 -8.60
N ASN A 254 23.28 18.90 -9.79
CA ASN A 254 23.60 19.59 -11.04
C ASN A 254 22.95 20.99 -11.12
N CYS A 255 21.70 21.14 -10.66
CA CYS A 255 21.06 22.45 -10.52
C CYS A 255 21.81 23.37 -9.54
N ARG A 256 22.29 22.82 -8.41
CA ARG A 256 23.06 23.58 -7.43
C ARG A 256 24.42 24.04 -7.99
N SER A 257 25.10 23.18 -8.76
CA SER A 257 26.37 23.53 -9.42
C SER A 257 26.18 24.62 -10.48
N ASN A 258 25.10 24.56 -11.27
CA ASN A 258 24.83 25.57 -12.29
C ASN A 258 24.47 26.93 -11.70
N ILE A 259 23.79 26.97 -10.55
CA ILE A 259 23.49 28.22 -9.83
C ILE A 259 24.78 28.81 -9.23
N LEU A 260 25.66 28.00 -8.64
CA LEU A 260 26.95 28.48 -8.12
C LEU A 260 27.86 29.02 -9.24
N ASN A 261 27.84 28.39 -10.42
CA ASN A 261 28.61 28.88 -11.57
C ASN A 261 28.03 30.19 -12.14
N LEU A 262 26.71 30.40 -12.08
CA LEU A 262 26.09 31.65 -12.51
C LEU A 262 26.39 32.82 -11.56
N VAL A 263 26.50 32.53 -10.25
CA VAL A 263 26.82 33.53 -9.22
C VAL A 263 28.30 33.91 -9.22
N ASN A 264 29.20 33.04 -9.68
CA ASN A 264 30.64 33.34 -9.80
C ASN A 264 31.03 34.05 -11.11
N VAL A 265 30.09 34.24 -12.04
CA VAL A 265 30.29 34.92 -13.33
C VAL A 265 29.66 36.32 -13.35
N LEU A 266 28.92 36.68 -12.30
CA LEU A 266 28.41 38.04 -12.01
C LEU A 266 29.25 38.69 -10.92
#